data_AF-A0A3N2G172-F1
#
_entry.id   AF-A0A3N2G172-F1
#
_cell.length_a   1.000
_cell.length_b   1.000
_cell.length_c   1.000
_cell.angle_alpha   90.00
_cell.angle_beta   90.00
_cell.angle_gamma   90.00
#
_symmetry.space_group_name_H-M   'P 1'
#
loop_
_entity.id
_entity.type
_entity.pdbx_description
1 polymer ?
#
loop_
_entity_poly.entity_id
_entity_poly.type
_entity_poly.pdbx_seq_one_letter_code
_entity_poly.pdbx_strand_id
1 'polypeptide(L)'
;MITATAVRTATSRPFWSRAAGAGITLGGTLLLLATVLEWRQAREGTAALLPAITALLLVSTAAHAAAMLPLAFGRRGGDGAVAGSVVGKAALLVFGAAFLANQLSYLAAAYAPPSQVDYAALGDFQLAAGVVQSAALLIGGIVIARRGVATGAARWALLVLAILSIVLGVSTRSAQDLDALTALLLLSTVAQIVTGVVFLRHRRRSRR
;
A
#
# COMPACT_ATOMS: atom_id res chain seq x y z
N MET A 1 32.74 44.68 8.59
CA MET A 1 31.86 43.67 9.22
C MET A 1 30.88 43.19 8.15
N ILE A 2 31.12 42.02 7.55
CA ILE A 2 30.29 41.48 6.46
C ILE A 2 29.26 40.54 7.08
N THR A 3 27.98 40.94 7.06
CA THR A 3 26.88 40.11 7.53
C THR A 3 26.62 39.04 6.49
N ALA A 4 27.04 37.80 6.77
CA ALA A 4 26.78 36.67 5.90
C ALA A 4 25.28 36.34 5.92
N THR A 5 24.57 36.70 4.85
CA THR A 5 23.16 36.34 4.66
C THR A 5 23.07 34.83 4.49
N ALA A 6 22.64 34.13 5.54
CA ALA A 6 22.41 32.69 5.47
C ALA A 6 21.26 32.40 4.50
N VAL A 7 21.59 32.03 3.27
CA VAL A 7 20.61 31.51 2.32
C VAL A 7 20.05 30.21 2.91
N ARG A 8 18.82 30.27 3.45
CA ARG A 8 18.04 29.07 3.80
C ARG A 8 17.84 28.27 2.51
N THR A 9 18.63 27.22 2.33
CA THR A 9 18.45 26.31 1.21
C THR A 9 17.10 25.62 1.36
N ALA A 10 16.22 25.83 0.39
CA ALA A 10 14.89 25.24 0.40
C ALA A 10 14.99 23.71 0.27
N THR A 11 14.63 22.98 1.33
CA THR A 11 14.45 21.52 1.25
C THR A 11 13.19 21.24 0.44
N SER A 12 13.33 20.76 -0.80
CA SER A 12 12.18 20.35 -1.61
C SER A 12 11.83 18.88 -1.35
N ARG A 13 10.53 18.58 -1.34
CA ARG A 13 10.03 17.21 -1.26
C ARG A 13 10.04 16.59 -2.66
N PRO A 14 10.68 15.43 -2.87
CA PRO A 14 10.63 14.74 -4.15
C PRO A 14 9.19 14.47 -4.59
N PHE A 15 8.91 14.52 -5.89
CA PHE A 15 7.59 14.24 -6.42
C PHE A 15 7.10 12.84 -6.02
N TRP A 16 7.96 11.83 -6.17
CA TRP A 16 7.61 10.45 -5.81
C TRP A 16 7.13 10.33 -4.35
N SER A 17 7.79 11.03 -3.43
CA SER A 17 7.47 10.94 -1.99
C SER A 17 6.14 11.60 -1.68
N ARG A 18 5.82 12.72 -2.35
CA ARG A 18 4.51 13.37 -2.22
C ARG A 18 3.39 12.55 -2.84
N ALA A 19 3.54 12.17 -4.10
CA ALA A 19 2.49 11.48 -4.85
C ALA A 19 2.23 10.07 -4.29
N ALA A 20 3.28 9.27 -4.08
CA ALA A 20 3.12 7.95 -3.49
C ALA A 20 2.67 8.01 -2.03
N GLY A 21 3.25 8.91 -1.24
CA GLY A 21 2.87 9.08 0.16
C GLY A 21 1.40 9.47 0.30
N ALA A 22 0.91 10.38 -0.55
CA ALA A 22 -0.50 10.75 -0.59
C ALA A 22 -1.39 9.58 -0.99
N GLY A 23 -1.03 8.86 -2.07
CA GLY A 23 -1.79 7.70 -2.55
C GLY A 23 -1.88 6.57 -1.52
N ILE A 24 -0.76 6.21 -0.87
CA ILE A 24 -0.72 5.19 0.18
C ILE A 24 -1.52 5.64 1.42
N THR A 25 -1.38 6.91 1.84
CA THR A 25 -2.12 7.43 3.00
C THR A 25 -3.63 7.45 2.73
N LEU A 26 -4.03 7.96 1.57
CA LEU A 26 -5.43 7.99 1.14
C LEU A 26 -5.98 6.57 1.04
N GLY A 27 -5.28 5.69 0.33
CA GLY A 27 -5.66 4.29 0.18
C GLY A 27 -5.85 3.62 1.54
N GLY A 28 -4.85 3.70 2.42
CA GLY A 28 -4.92 3.10 3.75
C GLY A 28 -6.07 3.67 4.58
N THR A 29 -6.35 4.96 4.48
CA THR A 29 -7.47 5.62 5.19
C THR A 29 -8.82 5.13 4.67
N LEU A 30 -8.99 5.06 3.35
CA LEU A 30 -10.22 4.56 2.73
C LEU A 30 -10.42 3.07 3.02
N LEU A 31 -9.34 2.28 3.02
CA LEU A 31 -9.39 0.86 3.39
C LEU A 31 -9.80 0.70 4.86
N LEU A 32 -9.25 1.51 5.77
CA LEU A 32 -9.61 1.49 7.18
C LEU A 32 -11.12 1.75 7.35
N LEU A 33 -11.64 2.79 6.70
CA LEU A 33 -13.06 3.11 6.75
C LEU A 33 -13.90 1.96 6.17
N ALA A 34 -13.50 1.39 5.03
CA ALA A 34 -14.18 0.24 4.44
C ALA A 34 -14.21 -0.95 5.41
N THR A 35 -13.09 -1.30 6.02
CA THR A 35 -12.99 -2.40 6.99
C THR A 35 -13.89 -2.19 8.21
N VAL A 36 -13.97 -0.97 8.74
CA VAL A 36 -14.88 -0.64 9.86
C VAL A 36 -16.34 -0.78 9.44
N LEU A 37 -16.70 -0.26 8.26
CA LEU A 37 -18.07 -0.35 7.74
C LEU A 37 -18.46 -1.79 7.41
N GLU A 38 -17.53 -2.59 6.90
CA GLU A 38 -17.73 -4.00 6.60
C GLU A 38 -17.93 -4.83 7.86
N TRP A 39 -17.09 -4.63 8.90
CA TRP A 39 -17.31 -5.26 10.20
C TRP A 39 -18.67 -4.90 10.79
N ARG A 40 -19.07 -3.62 10.68
CA ARG A 40 -20.38 -3.16 11.13
C ARG A 40 -21.52 -3.82 10.33
N GLN A 41 -21.39 -3.88 9.00
CA GLN A 41 -22.35 -4.54 8.12
C GLN A 41 -22.49 -6.02 8.45
N ALA A 42 -21.39 -6.72 8.73
CA ALA A 42 -21.39 -8.13 9.09
C ALA A 42 -22.11 -8.40 10.42
N ARG A 43 -22.08 -7.45 11.37
CA ARG A 43 -22.78 -7.57 12.66
C ARG A 43 -24.24 -7.12 12.63
N GLU A 44 -24.54 -6.05 11.91
CA GLU A 44 -25.88 -5.44 11.88
C GLU A 44 -26.77 -5.98 10.75
N GLY A 45 -26.19 -6.66 9.75
CA GLY A 45 -26.93 -7.18 8.60
C GLY A 45 -27.44 -6.11 7.62
N THR A 46 -26.96 -4.87 7.74
CA THR A 46 -27.50 -3.72 6.99
C THR A 46 -26.95 -3.66 5.56
N ALA A 47 -27.73 -4.15 4.59
CA ALA A 47 -27.36 -4.12 3.16
C ALA A 47 -27.14 -2.71 2.57
N ALA A 48 -27.69 -1.67 3.21
CA ALA A 48 -27.53 -0.28 2.77
C ALA A 48 -26.07 0.22 2.80
N LEU A 49 -25.17 -0.44 3.53
CA LEU A 49 -23.75 -0.08 3.61
C LEU A 49 -22.93 -0.61 2.42
N LEU A 50 -23.44 -1.60 1.67
CA LEU A 50 -22.69 -2.29 0.62
C LEU A 50 -22.16 -1.34 -0.48
N PRO A 51 -22.95 -0.39 -1.03
CA PRO A 51 -22.43 0.49 -2.07
C PRO A 51 -21.27 1.37 -1.58
N ALA A 52 -21.34 1.84 -0.33
CA ALA A 52 -20.29 2.66 0.27
C ALA A 52 -19.01 1.84 0.52
N ILE A 53 -19.14 0.62 1.05
CA ILE A 53 -18.01 -0.29 1.26
C ILE A 53 -17.31 -0.58 -0.08
N THR A 54 -18.07 -0.97 -1.10
CA THR A 54 -17.54 -1.27 -2.44
C THR A 54 -16.82 -0.07 -3.04
N ALA A 55 -17.41 1.13 -2.98
CA ALA A 55 -16.77 2.34 -3.49
C ALA A 55 -15.46 2.66 -2.76
N LEU A 56 -15.44 2.58 -1.42
CA LEU A 56 -14.25 2.81 -0.61
C LEU A 56 -13.14 1.80 -0.92
N LEU A 57 -13.48 0.51 -1.05
CA LEU A 57 -12.54 -0.55 -1.42
C LEU A 57 -11.95 -0.33 -2.81
N LEU A 58 -12.78 0.00 -3.81
CA LEU A 58 -12.32 0.24 -5.18
C LEU A 58 -11.37 1.44 -5.26
N VAL A 59 -11.76 2.57 -4.65
CA VAL A 59 -10.94 3.79 -4.66
C VAL A 59 -9.65 3.59 -3.86
N SER A 60 -9.73 2.91 -2.71
CA SER A 60 -8.55 2.52 -1.93
C SER A 60 -7.58 1.68 -2.75
N THR A 61 -8.11 0.67 -3.42
CA THR A 61 -7.32 -0.27 -4.21
C THR A 61 -6.62 0.44 -5.36
N ALA A 62 -7.36 1.28 -6.09
CA ALA A 62 -6.82 2.09 -7.17
C ALA A 62 -5.75 3.07 -6.66
N ALA A 63 -5.95 3.71 -5.51
CA ALA A 63 -4.98 4.63 -4.92
C ALA A 63 -3.66 3.95 -4.55
N HIS A 64 -3.70 2.77 -3.94
CA HIS A 64 -2.51 1.99 -3.62
C HIS A 64 -1.76 1.51 -4.87
N ALA A 65 -2.47 0.95 -5.84
CA ALA A 65 -1.88 0.50 -7.10
C ALA A 65 -1.24 1.68 -7.85
N ALA A 66 -1.96 2.80 -7.96
CA ALA A 66 -1.46 4.01 -8.60
C ALA A 66 -0.25 4.61 -7.87
N ALA A 67 -0.16 4.50 -6.55
CA ALA A 67 0.98 4.98 -5.77
C ALA A 67 2.30 4.25 -6.11
N MET A 68 2.24 3.07 -6.70
CA MET A 68 3.44 2.34 -7.16
C MET A 68 4.10 3.01 -8.36
N LEU A 69 3.34 3.71 -9.20
CA LEU A 69 3.87 4.44 -10.36
C LEU A 69 4.86 5.55 -9.97
N PRO A 70 4.51 6.52 -9.10
CA PRO A 70 5.47 7.53 -8.67
C PRO A 70 6.64 6.92 -7.87
N LEU A 71 6.44 5.83 -7.10
CA LEU A 71 7.55 5.12 -6.46
C LEU A 71 8.53 4.52 -7.48
N ALA A 72 8.02 3.89 -8.54
CA ALA A 72 8.83 3.25 -9.56
C ALA A 72 9.54 4.29 -10.45
N PHE A 73 8.80 5.29 -10.92
CA PHE A 73 9.23 6.14 -12.02
C PHE A 73 9.54 7.59 -11.63
N GLY A 74 8.97 8.10 -10.54
CA GLY A 74 9.03 9.53 -10.24
C GLY A 74 8.29 10.36 -11.29
N ARG A 75 8.79 11.56 -11.61
CA ARG A 75 8.17 12.45 -12.62
C ARG A 75 8.76 12.26 -14.02
N ARG A 76 10.03 11.84 -14.12
CA ARG A 76 10.80 11.74 -15.38
C ARG A 76 11.18 10.30 -15.74
N GLY A 77 10.59 9.30 -15.08
CA GLY A 77 10.84 7.88 -15.37
C GLY A 77 12.04 7.27 -14.63
N GLY A 78 12.99 8.09 -14.15
CA GLY A 78 14.21 7.63 -13.46
C GLY A 78 14.42 8.22 -12.06
N ASP A 79 13.59 9.16 -11.62
CA ASP A 79 13.73 9.87 -10.35
C ASP A 79 12.85 9.31 -9.23
N GLY A 80 12.27 8.13 -9.42
CA GLY A 80 11.52 7.38 -8.42
C GLY A 80 12.37 6.89 -7.23
N ALA A 81 11.72 6.27 -6.25
CA ALA A 81 12.35 5.73 -5.04
C ALA A 81 13.35 4.59 -5.31
N VAL A 82 13.22 3.91 -6.45
CA VAL A 82 14.12 2.84 -6.90
C VAL A 82 15.17 3.29 -7.92
N ALA A 83 15.26 4.61 -8.20
CA ALA A 83 16.16 5.19 -9.20
C ALA A 83 16.04 4.47 -10.57
N GLY A 84 17.18 4.16 -11.21
CA GLY A 84 17.25 3.44 -12.48
C GLY A 84 17.03 1.92 -12.40
N SER A 85 16.66 1.36 -11.24
CA SER A 85 16.60 -0.10 -11.05
C SER A 85 15.41 -0.73 -11.77
N VAL A 86 15.64 -1.45 -12.88
CA VAL A 86 14.61 -2.22 -13.60
C VAL A 86 13.90 -3.20 -12.67
N VAL A 87 14.66 -3.98 -11.89
CA VAL A 87 14.11 -4.94 -10.91
C VAL A 87 13.20 -4.26 -9.89
N GLY A 88 13.56 -3.07 -9.41
CA GLY A 88 12.76 -2.34 -8.42
C GLY A 88 11.46 -1.81 -9.01
N LYS A 89 11.51 -1.31 -10.26
CA LYS A 89 10.33 -0.86 -10.99
C LYS A 89 9.38 -2.02 -11.25
N ALA A 90 9.89 -3.12 -11.79
CA ALA A 90 9.12 -4.33 -12.04
C ALA A 90 8.46 -4.84 -10.76
N ALA A 91 9.22 -4.93 -9.65
CA ALA A 91 8.68 -5.36 -8.37
C ALA A 91 7.53 -4.48 -7.87
N LEU A 92 7.66 -3.14 -7.94
CA LEU A 92 6.60 -2.23 -7.51
C LEU A 92 5.35 -2.33 -8.41
N LEU A 93 5.53 -2.51 -9.72
CA LEU A 93 4.42 -2.68 -10.66
C LEU A 93 3.71 -4.02 -10.47
N VAL A 94 4.47 -5.11 -10.31
CA VAL A 94 3.92 -6.44 -10.01
C VAL A 94 3.17 -6.42 -8.69
N PHE A 95 3.72 -5.76 -7.66
CA PHE A 95 3.00 -5.57 -6.40
C PHE A 95 1.67 -4.83 -6.61
N GLY A 96 1.67 -3.68 -7.31
CA GLY A 96 0.46 -2.91 -7.57
C GLY A 96 -0.59 -3.70 -8.37
N ALA A 97 -0.17 -4.45 -9.38
CA ALA A 97 -1.04 -5.28 -10.21
C ALA A 97 -1.60 -6.48 -9.43
N ALA A 98 -0.75 -7.21 -8.70
CA ALA A 98 -1.18 -8.34 -7.88
C ALA A 98 -2.12 -7.89 -6.75
N PHE A 99 -1.83 -6.77 -6.10
CA PHE A 99 -2.71 -6.17 -5.10
C PHE A 99 -4.07 -5.80 -5.69
N LEU A 100 -4.08 -5.10 -6.83
CA LEU A 100 -5.32 -4.76 -7.53
C LEU A 100 -6.14 -6.02 -7.87
N ALA A 101 -5.49 -7.03 -8.46
CA ALA A 101 -6.15 -8.28 -8.83
C ALA A 101 -6.69 -9.02 -7.60
N ASN A 102 -5.95 -9.06 -6.51
CA ASN A 102 -6.37 -9.69 -5.25
C ASN A 102 -7.56 -8.97 -4.59
N GLN A 103 -7.61 -7.64 -4.65
CA GLN A 103 -8.74 -6.87 -4.13
C GLN A 103 -9.98 -6.98 -5.02
N LEU A 104 -9.82 -7.03 -6.34
CA LEU A 104 -10.93 -7.28 -7.26
C LEU A 104 -11.50 -8.68 -7.10
N SER A 105 -10.64 -9.68 -6.88
CA SER A 105 -11.07 -11.05 -6.62
C SER A 105 -11.80 -11.17 -5.27
N TYR A 106 -11.35 -10.45 -4.24
CA TYR A 106 -12.07 -10.30 -2.98
C TYR A 106 -13.47 -9.71 -3.18
N LEU A 107 -13.58 -8.59 -3.89
CA LEU A 107 -14.87 -7.96 -4.16
C LEU A 107 -15.83 -8.91 -4.92
N ALA A 108 -15.31 -9.67 -5.88
CA ALA A 108 -16.08 -10.69 -6.57
C ALA A 108 -16.55 -11.79 -5.59
N ALA A 109 -15.67 -12.29 -4.72
CA ALA A 109 -16.01 -13.30 -3.72
C ALA A 109 -17.10 -12.83 -2.75
N ALA A 110 -16.98 -11.58 -2.29
CA ALA A 110 -17.79 -11.03 -1.23
C ALA A 110 -19.20 -10.62 -1.71
N TYR A 111 -19.33 -10.19 -2.97
CA TYR A 111 -20.55 -9.54 -3.44
C TYR A 111 -21.19 -10.16 -4.69
N ALA A 112 -20.57 -11.16 -5.32
CA ALA A 112 -21.23 -11.91 -6.40
C ALA A 112 -22.19 -12.98 -5.82
N PRO A 113 -23.24 -13.38 -6.59
CA PRO A 113 -24.10 -14.50 -6.21
C PRO A 113 -23.27 -15.78 -5.98
N PRO A 114 -23.49 -16.54 -4.89
CA PRO A 114 -22.67 -17.73 -4.59
C PRO A 114 -22.66 -18.79 -5.68
N SER A 115 -23.74 -18.91 -6.45
CA SER A 115 -23.85 -19.85 -7.57
C SER A 115 -22.93 -19.52 -8.76
N GLN A 116 -22.33 -18.34 -8.78
CA GLN A 116 -21.47 -17.86 -9.86
C GLN A 116 -19.98 -17.88 -9.48
N VAL A 117 -19.65 -18.24 -8.23
CA VAL A 117 -18.29 -18.15 -7.71
C VAL A 117 -17.74 -19.54 -7.47
N ASP A 118 -16.67 -19.89 -8.20
CA ASP A 118 -15.83 -21.03 -7.85
C ASP A 118 -14.88 -20.62 -6.72
N TYR A 119 -15.32 -20.84 -5.48
CA TYR A 119 -14.57 -20.45 -4.28
C TYR A 119 -13.23 -21.19 -4.14
N ALA A 120 -13.10 -22.40 -4.71
CA ALA A 120 -11.84 -23.15 -4.67
C ALA A 120 -10.80 -22.49 -5.59
N ALA A 121 -11.17 -22.27 -6.87
CA ALA A 121 -10.30 -21.59 -7.82
C ALA A 121 -9.96 -20.15 -7.38
N LEU A 122 -10.94 -19.45 -6.79
CA LEU A 122 -10.75 -18.10 -6.27
C LEU A 122 -9.80 -18.06 -5.06
N GLY A 123 -9.92 -19.04 -4.16
CA GLY A 123 -9.03 -19.20 -3.01
C GLY A 123 -7.58 -19.46 -3.43
N ASP A 124 -7.37 -20.36 -4.41
CA ASP A 124 -6.06 -20.65 -4.99
C ASP A 124 -5.46 -19.41 -5.67
N PHE A 125 -6.28 -18.67 -6.42
CA PHE A 125 -5.87 -17.41 -7.03
C PHE A 125 -5.45 -16.38 -5.99
N GLN A 126 -6.25 -16.17 -4.94
CA GLN A 126 -5.94 -15.21 -3.87
C GLN A 126 -4.67 -15.61 -3.11
N LEU A 127 -4.44 -16.90 -2.90
CA LEU A 127 -3.20 -17.42 -2.32
C LEU A 127 -2.00 -17.08 -3.22
N ALA A 128 -2.06 -17.43 -4.50
CA ALA A 128 -0.97 -17.17 -5.44
C ALA A 128 -0.69 -15.67 -5.58
N ALA A 129 -1.74 -14.87 -5.76
CA ALA A 129 -1.66 -13.41 -5.83
C ALA A 129 -1.08 -12.81 -4.54
N GLY A 130 -1.49 -13.29 -3.37
CA GLY A 130 -0.95 -12.86 -2.08
C GLY A 130 0.54 -13.16 -1.90
N VAL A 131 0.99 -14.33 -2.35
CA VAL A 131 2.43 -14.70 -2.35
C VAL A 131 3.22 -13.79 -3.30
N VAL A 132 2.75 -13.63 -4.54
CA VAL A 132 3.38 -12.75 -5.54
C VAL A 132 3.45 -11.30 -5.06
N GLN A 133 2.34 -10.80 -4.53
CA GLN A 133 2.22 -9.46 -3.95
C GLN A 133 3.26 -9.27 -2.82
N SER A 134 3.34 -10.22 -1.88
CA SER A 134 4.26 -10.13 -0.74
C SER A 134 5.73 -10.17 -1.17
N ALA A 135 6.08 -11.08 -2.06
CA ALA A 135 7.43 -11.19 -2.60
C ALA A 135 7.83 -9.92 -3.37
N ALA A 136 6.94 -9.39 -4.22
CA ALA A 136 7.16 -8.19 -4.98
C ALA A 136 7.33 -6.95 -4.07
N LEU A 137 6.51 -6.82 -3.03
CA LEU A 137 6.63 -5.75 -2.03
C LEU A 137 7.96 -5.82 -1.28
N LEU A 138 8.38 -7.03 -0.87
CA LEU A 138 9.65 -7.27 -0.20
C LEU A 138 10.83 -6.90 -1.09
N ILE A 139 10.85 -7.36 -2.34
CA ILE A 139 11.90 -7.01 -3.32
C ILE A 139 11.93 -5.50 -3.55
N GLY A 140 10.78 -4.86 -3.76
CA GLY A 140 10.66 -3.41 -3.92
C GLY A 140 11.22 -2.65 -2.71
N GLY A 141 10.85 -3.06 -1.50
CA GLY A 141 11.34 -2.49 -0.24
C GLY A 141 12.85 -2.63 -0.08
N ILE A 142 13.42 -3.80 -0.36
CA ILE A 142 14.87 -4.04 -0.35
C ILE A 142 15.59 -3.13 -1.36
N VAL A 143 15.06 -3.01 -2.58
CA VAL A 143 15.67 -2.15 -3.61
C VAL A 143 15.63 -0.68 -3.20
N ILE A 144 14.51 -0.17 -2.68
CA ILE A 144 14.42 1.21 -2.14
C ILE A 144 15.46 1.40 -1.04
N ALA A 145 15.57 0.45 -0.11
CA ALA A 145 16.54 0.51 0.97
C ALA A 145 17.98 0.49 0.47
N ARG A 146 18.30 -0.28 -0.57
CA ARG A 146 19.66 -0.36 -1.13
C ARG A 146 20.04 0.84 -1.99
N ARG A 147 19.09 1.41 -2.75
CA ARG A 147 19.37 2.52 -3.68
C ARG A 147 19.66 3.84 -2.96
N GLY A 148 19.26 4.00 -1.71
CA GLY A 148 19.58 5.19 -0.90
C GLY A 148 18.94 6.48 -1.41
N VAL A 149 17.96 6.38 -2.32
CA VAL A 149 17.18 7.52 -2.80
C VAL A 149 16.32 8.10 -1.68
N ALA A 150 15.69 7.21 -0.91
CA ALA A 150 15.01 7.53 0.33
C ALA A 150 16.01 7.47 1.49
N THR A 151 15.85 8.35 2.48
CA THR A 151 16.72 8.44 3.66
C THR A 151 15.91 8.38 4.95
N GLY A 152 16.56 8.05 6.06
CA GLY A 152 15.93 7.93 7.37
C GLY A 152 14.84 6.85 7.39
N ALA A 153 13.72 7.13 8.07
CA ALA A 153 12.60 6.19 8.18
C ALA A 153 11.98 5.80 6.82
N ALA A 154 11.93 6.74 5.86
CA ALA A 154 11.37 6.48 4.53
C ALA A 154 12.15 5.42 3.73
N ARG A 155 13.42 5.19 4.08
CA ARG A 155 14.25 4.14 3.49
C ARG A 155 13.72 2.73 3.82
N TRP A 156 13.20 2.57 5.03
CA TRP A 156 12.81 1.29 5.59
C TRP A 156 11.30 1.08 5.63
N ALA A 157 10.51 2.14 5.47
CA ALA A 157 9.06 2.11 5.62
C ALA A 157 8.39 1.01 4.79
N LEU A 158 8.71 0.91 3.49
CA LEU A 158 8.12 -0.12 2.63
C LEU A 158 8.59 -1.54 2.99
N LEU A 159 9.82 -1.70 3.49
CA LEU A 159 10.34 -3.00 3.91
C LEU A 159 9.65 -3.47 5.20
N VAL A 160 9.48 -2.58 6.17
CA VAL A 160 8.73 -2.85 7.40
C VAL A 160 7.28 -3.19 7.06
N LEU A 161 6.66 -2.43 6.15
CA LEU A 161 5.32 -2.76 5.66
C LEU A 161 5.29 -4.14 5.01
N ALA A 162 6.27 -4.50 4.19
CA ALA A 162 6.34 -5.83 3.57
C ALA A 162 6.37 -6.95 4.61
N ILE A 163 7.23 -6.82 5.63
CA ILE A 163 7.34 -7.80 6.71
C ILE A 163 6.03 -7.89 7.49
N LEU A 164 5.44 -6.75 7.86
CA LEU A 164 4.16 -6.72 8.55
C LEU A 164 3.04 -7.33 7.69
N SER A 165 2.98 -7.05 6.39
CA SER A 165 2.00 -7.65 5.48
C SER A 165 2.14 -9.17 5.38
N ILE A 166 3.36 -9.70 5.41
CA ILE A 166 3.59 -11.16 5.44
C ILE A 166 3.09 -11.75 6.76
N VAL A 167 3.51 -11.17 7.89
CA VAL A 167 3.09 -11.65 9.22
C VAL A 167 1.57 -11.59 9.35
N LEU A 168 0.96 -10.46 9.02
CA LEU A 168 -0.50 -10.30 9.07
C LEU A 168 -1.20 -11.25 8.10
N GLY A 169 -0.68 -11.46 6.89
CA GLY A 169 -1.26 -12.40 5.92
C GLY A 169 -1.22 -13.85 6.37
N VAL A 170 -0.21 -14.24 7.16
CA VAL A 170 -0.19 -15.56 7.82
C VAL A 170 -1.19 -15.59 8.96
N SER A 171 -1.21 -14.56 9.81
CA SER A 171 -2.12 -14.49 10.96
C SER A 171 -3.59 -14.48 10.57
N THR A 172 -3.97 -13.80 9.49
CA THR A 172 -5.36 -13.77 9.01
C THR A 172 -5.86 -15.14 8.57
N ARG A 173 -4.98 -16.03 8.11
CA ARG A 173 -5.36 -17.42 7.77
C ARG A 173 -5.58 -18.31 8.97
N SER A 174 -4.94 -18.00 10.09
CA SER A 174 -5.13 -18.72 11.35
C SER A 174 -6.28 -18.18 12.19
N ALA A 175 -6.78 -16.98 11.88
CA ALA A 175 -7.87 -16.37 12.63
C ALA A 175 -9.18 -17.14 12.40
N GLN A 176 -9.83 -17.57 13.48
CA GLN A 176 -11.09 -18.34 13.43
C GLN A 176 -12.32 -17.49 13.72
N ASP A 177 -12.15 -16.31 14.32
CA ASP A 177 -13.24 -15.39 14.62
C ASP A 177 -13.12 -14.08 13.81
N LEU A 178 -14.28 -13.46 13.59
CA LEU A 178 -14.40 -12.25 12.79
C LEU A 178 -13.68 -11.05 13.42
N ASP A 179 -13.72 -10.93 14.75
CA ASP A 179 -13.18 -9.76 15.45
C ASP A 179 -11.64 -9.74 15.39
N ALA A 180 -10.99 -10.89 15.54
CA ALA A 180 -9.57 -11.07 15.36
C ALA A 180 -9.15 -10.80 13.92
N LEU A 181 -9.90 -11.29 12.93
CA LEU A 181 -9.67 -10.99 11.52
C LEU A 181 -9.75 -9.48 11.25
N THR A 182 -10.81 -8.82 11.72
CA THR A 182 -10.97 -7.37 11.60
C THR A 182 -9.85 -6.61 12.28
N ALA A 183 -9.43 -7.00 13.49
CA ALA A 183 -8.32 -6.35 14.20
C ALA A 183 -7.00 -6.44 13.41
N LEU A 184 -6.69 -7.60 12.84
CA LEU A 184 -5.50 -7.79 11.99
C LEU A 184 -5.56 -6.91 10.73
N LEU A 185 -6.72 -6.82 10.09
CA LEU A 185 -6.93 -5.94 8.93
C LEU A 185 -6.77 -4.46 9.32
N LEU A 186 -7.33 -4.02 10.45
CA LEU A 186 -7.15 -2.66 10.96
C LEU A 186 -5.68 -2.33 11.25
N LEU A 187 -4.93 -3.27 11.84
CA LEU A 187 -3.49 -3.09 12.03
C LEU A 187 -2.75 -2.93 10.70
N SER A 188 -3.14 -3.70 9.68
CA SER A 188 -2.60 -3.57 8.32
C SER A 188 -2.86 -2.18 7.73
N THR A 189 -4.07 -1.65 7.85
CA THR A 189 -4.42 -0.32 7.31
C THR A 189 -3.68 0.79 8.04
N VAL A 190 -3.53 0.70 9.36
CA VAL A 190 -2.71 1.64 10.15
C VAL A 190 -1.26 1.61 9.69
N ALA A 191 -0.67 0.43 9.47
CA ALA A 191 0.70 0.32 8.96
C ALA A 191 0.87 0.95 7.57
N GLN A 192 -0.12 0.81 6.69
CA GLN A 192 -0.15 1.47 5.38
C GLN A 192 -0.20 2.99 5.53
N ILE A 193 -1.11 3.51 6.36
CA ILE A 193 -1.23 4.95 6.65
C ILE A 193 0.09 5.52 7.17
N VAL A 194 0.71 4.85 8.15
CA VAL A 194 2.01 5.26 8.72
C VAL A 194 3.09 5.28 7.64
N THR A 195 3.15 4.25 6.78
CA THR A 195 4.09 4.18 5.65
C THR A 195 3.90 5.36 4.69
N GLY A 196 2.66 5.67 4.33
CA GLY A 196 2.31 6.81 3.48
C GLY A 196 2.73 8.15 4.11
N VAL A 197 2.45 8.35 5.40
CA VAL A 197 2.83 9.55 6.14
C VAL A 197 4.35 9.71 6.24
N VAL A 198 5.09 8.61 6.48
CA VAL A 198 6.56 8.63 6.48
C VAL A 198 7.09 9.08 5.11
N PHE A 199 6.51 8.60 4.01
CA PHE A 199 6.87 9.08 2.67
C PHE A 199 6.51 10.54 2.44
N LEU A 200 5.32 11.01 2.87
CA LEU A 200 4.93 12.42 2.77
C LEU A 200 5.87 13.36 3.53
N ARG A 201 6.39 12.90 4.67
CA ARG A 201 7.29 13.68 5.53
C ARG A 201 8.73 13.68 5.02
N HIS A 202 9.11 12.78 4.11
CA HIS A 202 10.45 12.73 3.55
C HIS A 202 10.82 14.04 2.84
N ARG A 203 12.02 14.56 3.14
CA ARG A 203 12.62 15.74 2.51
C ARG A 203 14.02 15.39 2.05
N ARG A 204 14.39 15.77 0.82
CA ARG A 204 15.80 15.71 0.39
C ARG A 204 16.52 16.92 0.95
N ARG A 205 17.65 16.68 1.62
CA ARG A 205 18.64 17.74 1.88
C ARG A 205 19.36 18.00 0.56
N SER A 206 19.42 19.26 0.11
CA SER A 206 20.26 19.61 -1.04
C SER A 206 21.70 19.32 -0.65
N ARG A 207 22.34 18.34 -1.29
CA ARG A 207 23.78 18.13 -1.13
C ARG A 207 24.48 19.35 -1.76
N ARG A 208 25.31 20.03 -0.96
CA ARG A 208 26.31 20.99 -1.44
C ARG A 208 27.43 20.23 -2.12
#